data_AF-A0A370TSW3-F1
#
_entry.id   AF-A0A370TSW3-F1
#
_cell.length_a   1.000
_cell.length_b   1.000
_cell.length_c   1.000
_cell.angle_alpha   90.00
_cell.angle_beta   90.00
_cell.angle_gamma   90.00
#
_symmetry.space_group_name_H-M   'P 1'
#
loop_
_entity.id
_entity.type
_entity.pdbx_description
1 polymer ?
#
loop_
_entity_poly.entity_id
_entity_poly.type
_entity_poly.pdbx_seq_one_letter_code
_entity_poly.pdbx_strand_id
1 'polypeptide(L)'
;MRDQDEHGRHRRVVANAYALTTLRNYEPYIDELLETLFQVLDKNCKSGETIDIARWTYYFSFDVIGYLSFGSPIGFLKEGKDVHHLIKMQMFIISYLRHLLTIPWLRYLLASSPLLDIFSKRKPTTRNGFLAFIEERVQHRLQNPLPDAEARPDILAHFVAQKEKHPDIMTDKNIMNSAVLNLGAGALTTSKVLEMVFRYLVDNLPAQEHIFQEMQENGCTFPITWTETQTLPYLEAVMREAIRLHVSLGSNLMREVPASGLELPSGHRLPPKTSVGIRPFALASREDCFGKDPLTFNPDRWLQKPTETGEEHMERRRMMDRSDLTFGKGSRSCIGKNIALLETYKAVASLVGRYQFSPAESSEPKKRRQLFVKVKKREPCKKS
;
A
#
# COMPACT_ATOMS: atom_id res chain seq x y z
N MET A 1 -7.51 -10.65 15.89
CA MET A 1 -8.93 -10.78 16.26
C MET A 1 -9.69 -11.49 15.14
N ARG A 2 -10.18 -12.71 15.40
CA ARG A 2 -11.01 -13.48 14.46
C ARG A 2 -12.49 -13.16 14.64
N ASP A 3 -12.92 -12.91 15.86
CA ASP A 3 -14.28 -12.50 16.19
C ASP A 3 -14.65 -11.20 15.45
N GLN A 4 -15.88 -11.16 14.91
CA GLN A 4 -16.34 -10.06 14.08
C GLN A 4 -16.66 -8.82 14.90
N ASP A 5 -17.26 -8.99 16.07
CA ASP A 5 -17.71 -7.89 16.91
C ASP A 5 -16.52 -7.23 17.61
N GLU A 6 -15.60 -8.03 18.16
CA GLU A 6 -14.32 -7.56 18.72
C GLU A 6 -13.55 -6.73 17.68
N HIS A 7 -13.35 -7.29 16.48
CA HIS A 7 -12.71 -6.56 15.39
C HIS A 7 -13.46 -5.27 15.03
N GLY A 8 -14.80 -5.32 14.96
CA GLY A 8 -15.64 -4.17 14.68
C GLY A 8 -15.52 -3.06 15.72
N ARG A 9 -15.42 -3.39 17.01
CA ARG A 9 -15.16 -2.40 18.08
C ARG A 9 -13.78 -1.76 17.92
N HIS A 10 -12.72 -2.57 17.82
CA HIS A 10 -11.36 -2.05 17.66
C HIS A 10 -11.19 -1.18 16.42
N ARG A 11 -11.72 -1.64 15.27
CA ARG A 11 -11.66 -0.90 14.02
C ARG A 11 -12.34 0.47 14.13
N ARG A 12 -13.51 0.54 14.76
CA ARG A 12 -14.26 1.81 14.88
C ARG A 12 -13.48 2.87 15.63
N VAL A 13 -12.79 2.49 16.71
CA VAL A 13 -11.99 3.42 17.54
C VAL A 13 -10.87 4.07 16.74
N VAL A 14 -10.21 3.31 15.85
CA VAL A 14 -9.06 3.82 15.08
C VAL A 14 -9.43 4.37 13.69
N ALA A 15 -10.66 4.16 13.22
CA ALA A 15 -11.06 4.44 11.83
C ALA A 15 -10.91 5.91 11.42
N ASN A 16 -11.08 6.85 12.35
CA ASN A 16 -10.99 8.28 12.06
C ASN A 16 -9.59 8.68 11.54
N ALA A 17 -8.53 8.06 12.06
CA ALA A 17 -7.16 8.29 11.58
C ALA A 17 -6.96 7.91 10.09
N TYR A 18 -7.86 7.12 9.52
CA TYR A 18 -7.79 6.66 8.12
C TYR A 18 -8.89 7.26 7.23
N ALA A 19 -9.69 8.19 7.76
CA ALA A 19 -10.79 8.80 7.04
C ALA A 19 -10.30 9.73 5.93
N LEU A 20 -11.11 9.89 4.87
CA LEU A 20 -10.81 10.83 3.77
C LEU A 20 -10.64 12.27 4.26
N THR A 21 -11.36 12.66 5.31
CA THR A 21 -11.25 13.98 5.94
C THR A 21 -9.85 14.25 6.51
N THR A 22 -9.20 13.20 7.02
CA THR A 22 -7.86 13.26 7.63
C THR A 22 -6.76 13.30 6.57
N LEU A 23 -7.01 12.80 5.35
CA LEU A 23 -6.04 12.79 4.26
C LEU A 23 -5.50 14.18 3.91
N ARG A 24 -6.31 15.24 4.02
CA ARG A 24 -5.88 16.62 3.75
C ARG A 24 -4.72 17.04 4.66
N ASN A 25 -4.68 16.53 5.89
CA ASN A 25 -3.62 16.80 6.84
C ASN A 25 -2.35 15.99 6.54
N TYR A 26 -2.50 14.86 5.84
CA TYR A 26 -1.40 13.96 5.47
C TYR A 26 -0.72 14.33 4.17
N GLU A 27 -1.45 14.99 3.29
CA GLU A 27 -0.96 15.37 1.97
C GLU A 27 0.35 16.17 2.00
N PRO A 28 0.52 17.20 2.86
CA PRO A 28 1.77 17.96 2.91
C PRO A 28 3.01 17.11 3.28
N TYR A 29 2.84 16.08 4.11
CA TYR A 29 3.94 15.17 4.45
C TYR A 29 4.42 14.38 3.24
N ILE A 30 3.49 14.00 2.36
CA ILE A 30 3.80 13.30 1.12
C ILE A 30 4.50 14.26 0.14
N ASP A 31 4.10 15.53 0.10
CA ASP A 31 4.74 16.56 -0.74
C ASP A 31 6.20 16.80 -0.36
N GLU A 32 6.51 16.91 0.93
CA GLU A 32 7.90 17.04 1.42
C GLU A 32 8.78 15.84 0.99
N LEU A 33 8.21 14.64 1.00
CA LEU A 33 8.91 13.42 0.58
C LEU A 33 9.05 13.33 -0.95
N LEU A 34 8.05 13.79 -1.70
CA LEU A 34 8.13 13.89 -3.16
C LEU A 34 9.21 14.88 -3.57
N GLU A 35 9.33 16.02 -2.90
CA GLU A 35 10.42 16.97 -3.14
C GLU A 35 11.79 16.34 -2.89
N THR A 36 11.93 15.57 -1.81
CA THR A 36 13.16 14.83 -1.53
C THR A 36 13.46 13.83 -2.65
N LEU A 37 12.45 13.09 -3.13
CA LEU A 37 12.61 12.14 -4.22
C LEU A 37 12.93 12.83 -5.55
N PHE A 38 12.38 14.01 -5.81
CA PHE A 38 12.72 14.82 -6.99
C PHE A 38 14.18 15.25 -6.97
N GLN A 39 14.73 15.65 -5.82
CA GLN A 39 16.15 16.01 -5.70
C GLN A 39 17.05 14.82 -6.05
N VAL A 40 16.70 13.62 -5.61
CA VAL A 40 17.41 12.37 -5.96
C VAL A 40 17.37 12.14 -7.47
N LEU A 41 16.18 12.20 -8.08
CA LEU A 41 16.01 11.95 -9.51
C LEU A 41 16.63 13.04 -10.38
N ASP A 42 16.58 14.30 -9.97
CA ASP A 42 17.24 15.41 -10.64
C ASP A 42 18.76 15.24 -10.64
N LYS A 43 19.34 14.77 -9.53
CA LYS A 43 20.78 14.44 -9.45
C LYS A 43 21.12 13.28 -10.39
N ASN A 44 20.29 12.23 -10.43
CA ASN A 44 20.49 11.09 -11.33
C ASN A 44 20.35 11.47 -12.81
N CYS A 45 19.39 12.32 -13.17
CA CYS A 45 19.24 12.85 -14.54
C CYS A 45 20.50 13.60 -14.99
N LYS A 46 21.17 14.33 -14.08
CA LYS A 46 22.43 15.04 -14.37
C LYS A 46 23.61 14.08 -14.55
N SER A 47 23.67 12.97 -13.81
CA SER A 47 24.74 11.98 -13.98
C SER A 47 24.54 11.10 -15.21
N GLY A 48 23.30 10.92 -15.67
CA GLY A 48 22.97 10.02 -16.79
C GLY A 48 23.06 8.53 -16.44
N GLU A 49 23.28 8.21 -15.16
CA GLU A 49 23.37 6.84 -14.67
C GLU A 49 22.00 6.17 -14.53
N THR A 50 21.96 4.85 -14.57
CA THR A 50 20.73 4.10 -14.30
C THR A 50 20.42 4.06 -12.81
N ILE A 51 19.14 4.11 -12.44
CA ILE A 51 18.68 4.04 -11.06
C ILE A 51 17.73 2.86 -10.86
N ASP A 52 17.83 2.17 -9.72
CA ASP A 52 16.90 1.10 -9.33
C ASP A 52 15.60 1.72 -8.79
N ILE A 53 14.67 2.10 -9.67
CA ILE A 53 13.44 2.80 -9.27
C ILE A 53 12.61 1.96 -8.30
N ALA A 54 12.62 0.63 -8.45
CA ALA A 54 11.96 -0.28 -7.51
C ALA A 54 12.41 -0.04 -6.07
N ARG A 55 13.72 0.12 -5.85
CA ARG A 55 14.26 0.40 -4.51
C ARG A 55 13.81 1.75 -3.97
N TRP A 56 13.77 2.77 -4.81
CA TRP A 56 13.32 4.10 -4.41
C TRP A 56 11.81 4.15 -4.10
N THR A 57 10.98 3.31 -4.72
CA THR A 57 9.58 3.17 -4.29
C THR A 57 9.45 2.53 -2.91
N TYR A 58 10.36 1.61 -2.54
CA TYR A 58 10.44 1.12 -1.16
C TYR A 58 10.82 2.24 -0.20
N TYR A 59 11.86 2.99 -0.50
CA TYR A 59 12.31 4.10 0.36
C TYR A 59 11.24 5.16 0.56
N PHE A 60 10.56 5.54 -0.52
CA PHE A 60 9.46 6.49 -0.48
C PHE A 60 8.34 6.01 0.43
N SER A 61 7.76 4.82 0.23
CA SER A 61 6.62 4.40 1.05
C SER A 61 6.97 4.17 2.51
N PHE A 62 8.18 3.70 2.83
CA PHE A 62 8.60 3.58 4.23
C PHE A 62 8.68 4.94 4.92
N ASP A 63 9.22 5.94 4.23
CA ASP A 63 9.22 7.30 4.77
C ASP A 63 7.82 7.88 4.86
N VAL A 64 6.94 7.64 3.88
CA VAL A 64 5.55 8.10 3.93
C VAL A 64 4.84 7.49 5.15
N ILE A 65 4.78 6.16 5.27
CA ILE A 65 4.07 5.56 6.40
C ILE A 65 4.75 5.90 7.73
N GLY A 66 6.07 6.09 7.75
CA GLY A 66 6.80 6.56 8.94
C GLY A 66 6.38 7.95 9.35
N TYR A 67 6.33 8.88 8.39
CA TYR A 67 5.93 10.27 8.62
C TYR A 67 4.47 10.35 9.07
N LEU A 68 3.57 9.66 8.38
CA LEU A 68 2.15 9.60 8.76
C LEU A 68 1.90 8.90 10.10
N SER A 69 2.76 7.95 10.49
CA SER A 69 2.61 7.22 11.75
C SER A 69 3.17 7.95 12.95
N PHE A 70 4.30 8.65 12.78
CA PHE A 70 5.13 9.10 13.89
C PHE A 70 5.49 10.59 13.82
N GLY A 71 4.96 11.33 12.84
CA GLY A 71 5.21 12.75 12.67
C GLY A 71 6.61 13.08 12.15
N SER A 72 7.40 12.08 11.76
CA SER A 72 8.72 12.28 11.14
C SER A 72 9.09 11.15 10.18
N PRO A 73 9.79 11.44 9.07
CA PRO A 73 10.28 10.41 8.17
C PRO A 73 11.28 9.50 8.87
N ILE A 74 11.47 8.28 8.36
CA ILE A 74 12.43 7.34 8.91
C ILE A 74 13.85 7.66 8.43
N GLY A 75 13.97 8.21 7.22
CA GLY A 75 15.22 8.64 6.60
C GLY A 75 15.65 7.81 5.40
N PHE A 76 14.79 6.94 4.85
CA PHE A 76 15.16 6.07 3.73
C PHE A 76 15.55 6.85 2.47
N LEU A 77 14.78 7.88 2.10
CA LEU A 77 15.06 8.71 0.93
C LEU A 77 16.36 9.50 1.11
N LYS A 78 16.57 10.05 2.31
CA LYS A 78 17.75 10.86 2.64
C LYS A 78 19.03 10.02 2.65
N GLU A 79 18.98 8.84 3.24
CA GLU A 79 20.15 7.96 3.37
C GLU A 79 20.38 7.08 2.14
N GLY A 80 19.35 6.86 1.31
CA GLY A 80 19.44 6.02 0.10
C GLY A 80 19.75 4.55 0.39
N LYS A 81 19.42 4.05 1.59
CA LYS A 81 19.70 2.67 2.04
C LYS A 81 18.58 2.12 2.92
N ASP A 82 18.63 0.82 3.22
CA ASP A 82 17.72 0.15 4.15
C ASP A 82 18.02 0.56 5.60
N VAL A 83 17.41 1.66 6.06
CA VAL A 83 17.59 2.23 7.40
C VAL A 83 17.09 1.24 8.46
N HIS A 84 17.88 1.03 9.52
CA HIS A 84 17.63 0.05 10.58
C HIS A 84 17.34 -1.39 10.11
N HIS A 85 17.68 -1.74 8.86
CA HIS A 85 17.35 -3.03 8.24
C HIS A 85 15.84 -3.37 8.25
N LEU A 86 14.97 -2.36 8.24
CA LEU A 86 13.52 -2.58 8.37
C LEU A 86 12.97 -3.36 7.16
N ILE A 87 13.42 -3.06 5.95
CA ILE A 87 12.95 -3.76 4.74
C ILE A 87 13.37 -5.22 4.82
N LYS A 88 14.65 -5.49 5.10
CA LYS A 88 15.17 -6.86 5.26
C LYS A 88 14.41 -7.64 6.33
N MET A 89 14.20 -7.04 7.50
CA MET A 89 13.51 -7.67 8.62
C MET A 89 12.04 -7.97 8.29
N GLN A 90 11.33 -7.03 7.70
CA GLN A 90 9.93 -7.19 7.37
C GLN A 90 9.71 -8.24 6.27
N MET A 91 10.60 -8.32 5.28
CA MET A 91 10.59 -9.39 4.28
C MET A 91 10.80 -10.78 4.91
N PHE A 92 11.70 -10.87 5.90
CA PHE A 92 11.91 -12.09 6.67
C PHE A 92 10.64 -12.49 7.44
N ILE A 93 10.01 -11.55 8.16
CA ILE A 93 8.77 -11.77 8.91
C ILE A 93 7.66 -12.25 7.98
N ILE A 94 7.45 -11.60 6.83
CA ILE A 94 6.40 -12.01 5.87
C ILE A 94 6.70 -13.40 5.30
N SER A 95 7.95 -13.70 4.95
CA SER A 95 8.32 -15.03 4.46
C SER A 95 8.02 -16.09 5.50
N TYR A 96 8.40 -15.85 6.76
CA TYR A 96 8.12 -16.74 7.88
C TYR A 96 6.61 -16.95 8.09
N LEU A 97 5.84 -15.86 8.17
CA LEU A 97 4.38 -15.89 8.34
C LEU A 97 3.69 -16.61 7.17
N ARG A 98 4.17 -16.47 5.94
CA ARG A 98 3.63 -17.19 4.78
C ARG A 98 3.69 -18.70 4.97
N HIS A 99 4.79 -19.24 5.49
CA HIS A 99 4.94 -20.68 5.70
C HIS A 99 4.09 -21.15 6.89
N LEU A 100 4.09 -20.38 7.98
CA LEU A 100 3.24 -20.63 9.15
C LEU A 100 1.74 -20.69 8.82
N LEU A 101 1.25 -19.75 8.00
CA LEU A 101 -0.16 -19.63 7.68
C LEU A 101 -0.63 -20.65 6.62
N THR A 102 0.29 -21.20 5.82
CA THR A 102 -0.02 -22.19 4.78
C THR A 102 0.09 -23.63 5.28
N ILE A 103 0.80 -23.86 6.39
CA ILE A 103 1.04 -25.20 6.96
C ILE A 103 0.46 -25.22 8.39
N PRO A 104 -0.83 -25.55 8.58
CA PRO A 104 -1.49 -25.45 9.88
C PRO A 104 -0.81 -26.23 11.01
N TRP A 105 -0.25 -27.41 10.72
CA TRP A 105 0.45 -28.23 11.72
C TRP A 105 1.80 -27.64 12.14
N LEU A 106 2.47 -26.88 11.27
CA LEU A 106 3.71 -26.17 11.59
C LEU A 106 3.45 -25.09 12.65
N ARG A 107 2.27 -24.47 12.66
CA ARG A 107 1.86 -23.58 13.75
C ARG A 107 1.81 -24.32 15.08
N TYR A 108 1.27 -25.54 15.13
CA TYR A 108 1.26 -26.34 16.36
C TYR A 108 2.68 -26.76 16.74
N LEU A 109 3.54 -27.11 15.78
CA LEU A 109 4.92 -27.50 16.08
C LEU A 109 5.79 -26.33 16.57
N LEU A 110 5.61 -25.13 16.01
CA LEU A 110 6.37 -23.93 16.37
C LEU A 110 5.78 -23.19 17.59
N ALA A 111 4.47 -23.19 17.79
CA ALA A 111 3.83 -22.54 18.93
C ALA A 111 3.79 -23.41 20.20
N SER A 112 3.98 -24.73 20.08
CA SER A 112 3.86 -25.69 21.21
C SER A 112 5.17 -26.38 21.58
N SER A 113 6.31 -25.99 21.00
CA SER A 113 7.61 -26.65 21.27
C SER A 113 8.47 -25.85 22.26
N PRO A 114 8.62 -26.32 23.51
CA PRO A 114 9.55 -25.74 24.49
C PRO A 114 11.00 -25.75 24.01
N LEU A 115 11.36 -26.66 23.09
CA LEU A 115 12.71 -26.78 22.53
C LEU A 115 13.08 -25.59 21.63
N LEU A 116 12.11 -25.02 20.90
CA LEU A 116 12.33 -23.80 20.12
C LEU A 116 12.36 -22.56 21.01
N ASP A 117 11.73 -22.61 22.18
CA ASP A 117 11.83 -21.58 23.19
C ASP A 117 13.25 -21.48 23.78
N ILE A 118 14.01 -22.58 23.79
CA ILE A 118 15.43 -22.58 24.17
C ILE A 118 16.29 -21.87 23.09
N PHE A 119 15.93 -21.97 21.81
CA PHE A 119 16.56 -21.21 20.73
C PHE A 119 16.06 -19.75 20.65
N SER A 120 14.81 -19.50 21.04
CA SER A 120 14.17 -18.18 21.19
C SER A 120 14.74 -17.38 22.37
N LYS A 121 15.18 -18.09 23.42
CA LYS A 121 15.94 -17.56 24.58
C LYS A 121 17.39 -17.20 24.25
N ARG A 122 17.83 -17.25 22.99
CA ARG A 122 18.99 -16.46 22.56
C ARG A 122 18.66 -15.01 22.87
N LYS A 123 19.34 -14.48 23.89
CA LYS A 123 19.27 -13.12 24.46
C LYS A 123 18.38 -12.14 23.66
N PRO A 124 17.47 -11.38 24.30
CA PRO A 124 16.75 -10.25 23.70
C PRO A 124 17.66 -9.07 23.28
N THR A 125 18.96 -9.31 23.10
CA THR A 125 19.99 -8.40 22.61
C THR A 125 19.98 -8.22 21.09
N THR A 126 19.12 -8.93 20.36
CA THR A 126 18.64 -8.47 19.04
C THR A 126 17.16 -8.16 19.16
N ARG A 127 16.83 -7.12 19.93
CA ARG A 127 15.54 -6.42 19.80
C ARG A 127 15.34 -6.23 18.29
N ASN A 128 14.40 -6.94 17.67
CA ASN A 128 14.17 -6.88 16.22
C ASN A 128 14.16 -5.40 15.84
N GLY A 129 15.08 -4.94 14.98
CA GLY A 129 15.25 -3.50 14.72
C GLY A 129 13.93 -2.80 14.39
N PHE A 130 13.02 -3.51 13.73
CA PHE A 130 11.64 -3.10 13.48
C PHE A 130 10.79 -2.87 14.75
N LEU A 131 10.74 -3.85 15.66
CA LEU A 131 9.95 -3.72 16.89
C LEU A 131 10.56 -2.69 17.84
N ALA A 132 11.89 -2.69 17.96
CA ALA A 132 12.62 -1.74 18.81
C ALA A 132 12.34 -0.29 18.41
N PHE A 133 12.41 -0.02 17.10
CA PHE A 133 12.14 1.28 16.51
C PHE A 133 10.71 1.77 16.76
N ILE A 134 9.72 0.88 16.60
CA ILE A 134 8.32 1.23 16.89
C ILE A 134 8.12 1.43 18.40
N GLU A 135 8.69 0.55 19.22
CA GLU A 135 8.58 0.61 20.68
C GLU A 135 9.11 1.95 21.21
N GLU A 136 10.29 2.37 20.76
CA GLU A 136 10.87 3.66 21.12
C GLU A 136 9.92 4.84 20.83
N ARG A 137 9.33 4.87 19.63
CA ARG A 137 8.40 5.95 19.22
C ARG A 137 7.07 5.91 19.94
N VAL A 138 6.54 4.72 20.20
CA VAL A 138 5.32 4.55 20.98
C VAL A 138 5.53 5.01 22.42
N GLN A 139 6.63 4.59 23.06
CA GLN A 139 6.96 5.00 24.42
C GLN A 139 7.19 6.51 24.51
N HIS A 140 7.94 7.09 23.56
CA HIS A 140 8.14 8.53 23.48
C HIS A 140 6.81 9.29 23.38
N ARG A 141 5.87 8.84 22.54
CA ARG A 141 4.56 9.49 22.39
C ARG A 141 3.65 9.32 23.60
N LEU A 142 3.69 8.16 24.27
CA LEU A 142 2.91 7.95 25.50
C LEU A 142 3.41 8.84 26.63
N GLN A 143 4.71 9.12 26.70
CA GLN A 143 5.32 10.03 27.67
C GLN A 143 5.11 11.51 27.29
N ASN A 144 4.99 11.81 26.01
CA ASN A 144 4.80 13.16 25.47
C ASN A 144 3.59 13.21 24.53
N PRO A 145 2.34 13.15 25.05
CA PRO A 145 1.14 13.23 24.22
C PRO A 145 1.05 14.59 23.51
N LEU A 146 0.66 14.56 22.24
CA LEU A 146 0.39 15.78 21.48
C LEU A 146 -0.99 16.34 21.89
N PRO A 147 -1.15 17.66 22.03
CA PRO A 147 -2.46 18.26 22.26
C PRO A 147 -3.43 17.94 21.12
N ASP A 148 -4.71 17.68 21.43
CA ASP A 148 -5.78 17.43 20.44
C ASP A 148 -5.93 18.56 19.40
N ALA A 149 -5.39 19.76 19.67
CA ALA A 149 -5.48 20.96 18.84
C ALA A 149 -4.29 21.16 17.87
N GLU A 150 -3.36 20.22 17.76
CA GLU A 150 -2.24 20.35 16.82
C GLU A 150 -2.74 20.33 15.36
N ALA A 151 -2.17 21.20 14.52
CA ALA A 151 -2.67 21.43 13.15
C ALA A 151 -2.55 20.20 12.23
N ARG A 152 -1.68 19.23 12.55
CA ARG A 152 -1.46 18.01 11.77
C ARG A 152 -1.15 16.81 12.67
N PRO A 153 -2.15 16.16 13.27
CA PRO A 153 -1.92 14.99 14.11
C PRO A 153 -1.53 13.77 13.25
N ASP A 154 -0.45 13.08 13.62
CA ASP A 154 -0.10 11.79 13.02
C ASP A 154 -0.99 10.65 13.56
N ILE A 155 -0.93 9.48 12.93
CA ILE A 155 -1.77 8.32 13.27
C ILE A 155 -1.54 7.85 14.72
N LEU A 156 -0.32 7.90 15.23
CA LEU A 156 -0.04 7.51 16.61
C LEU A 156 -0.64 8.50 17.61
N ALA A 157 -0.68 9.80 17.28
CA ALA A 157 -1.37 10.81 18.08
C ALA A 157 -2.86 10.44 18.22
N HIS A 158 -3.51 10.08 17.11
CA HIS A 158 -4.89 9.58 17.15
C HIS A 158 -5.03 8.35 18.04
N PHE A 159 -4.12 7.37 17.97
CA PHE A 159 -4.19 6.17 18.81
C PHE A 159 -4.07 6.48 20.30
N VAL A 160 -3.16 7.39 20.67
CA VAL A 160 -2.96 7.80 22.06
C VAL A 160 -4.15 8.61 22.57
N ALA A 161 -4.72 9.52 21.76
CA ALA A 161 -5.92 10.28 22.12
C ALA A 161 -7.16 9.38 22.37
N GLN A 162 -7.22 8.21 21.71
CA GLN A 162 -8.29 7.23 21.96
C GLN A 162 -8.11 6.44 23.27
N LYS A 163 -6.92 6.46 23.89
CA LYS A 163 -6.66 5.78 25.17
C LYS A 163 -7.54 6.33 26.28
N GLU A 164 -7.70 7.66 26.35
CA GLU A 164 -8.52 8.32 27.37
C GLU A 164 -10.02 8.04 27.16
N LYS A 165 -10.46 8.01 25.90
CA LYS A 165 -11.88 7.81 25.52
C LYS A 165 -12.30 6.35 25.60
N HIS A 166 -11.40 5.41 25.34
CA HIS A 166 -11.65 3.98 25.27
C HIS A 166 -10.53 3.15 25.94
N PRO A 167 -10.31 3.29 27.25
CA PRO A 167 -9.19 2.66 27.96
C PRO A 167 -9.25 1.13 27.98
N ASP A 168 -10.43 0.53 27.83
CA ASP A 168 -10.62 -0.92 27.71
C ASP A 168 -10.15 -1.48 26.36
N ILE A 169 -10.19 -0.65 25.31
CA ILE A 169 -9.84 -1.03 23.93
C ILE A 169 -8.41 -0.60 23.61
N MET A 170 -8.05 0.65 23.87
CA MET A 170 -6.77 1.27 23.50
C MET A 170 -5.76 1.26 24.64
N THR A 171 -5.50 0.07 25.20
CA THR A 171 -4.40 -0.16 26.14
C THR A 171 -3.04 0.11 25.49
N ASP A 172 -1.98 0.34 26.27
CA ASP A 172 -0.61 0.54 25.74
C ASP A 172 -0.16 -0.61 24.83
N LYS A 173 -0.55 -1.84 25.20
CA LYS A 173 -0.33 -3.03 24.37
C LYS A 173 -1.05 -2.93 23.03
N ASN A 174 -2.31 -2.47 23.01
CA ASN A 174 -3.09 -2.35 21.79
C ASN A 174 -2.66 -1.16 20.93
N ILE A 175 -2.15 -0.08 21.52
CA ILE A 175 -1.50 1.03 20.81
C ILE A 175 -0.23 0.51 20.13
N MET A 176 0.63 -0.19 20.87
CA MET A 176 1.85 -0.79 20.31
C MET A 176 1.52 -1.76 19.16
N ASN A 177 0.55 -2.66 19.36
CA ASN A 177 0.10 -3.58 18.31
C ASN A 177 -0.44 -2.83 17.08
N SER A 178 -1.19 -1.75 17.28
CA SER A 178 -1.73 -0.93 16.19
C SER A 178 -0.62 -0.22 15.42
N ALA A 179 0.39 0.33 16.11
CA ALA A 179 1.56 0.95 15.48
C ALA A 179 2.39 -0.07 14.66
N VAL A 180 2.60 -1.27 15.21
CA VAL A 180 3.25 -2.39 14.51
C VAL A 180 2.49 -2.78 13.25
N LEU A 181 1.16 -2.92 13.35
CA LEU A 181 0.32 -3.23 12.20
C LEU A 181 0.31 -2.10 11.17
N ASN A 182 0.30 -0.84 11.61
CA ASN A 182 0.24 0.31 10.72
C ASN A 182 1.51 0.41 9.85
N LEU A 183 2.69 0.44 10.48
CA LEU A 183 3.96 0.47 9.77
C LEU A 183 4.16 -0.80 8.93
N GLY A 184 3.81 -1.96 9.51
CA GLY A 184 3.97 -3.27 8.89
C GLY A 184 3.07 -3.49 7.66
N ALA A 185 1.84 -3.00 7.68
CA ALA A 185 0.91 -3.15 6.57
C ALA A 185 1.11 -2.05 5.51
N GLY A 186 1.35 -0.81 5.93
CA GLY A 186 1.38 0.36 5.05
C GLY A 186 2.65 0.49 4.21
N ALA A 187 3.80 0.04 4.71
CA ALA A 187 5.07 0.19 3.98
C ALA A 187 5.15 -0.72 2.74
N LEU A 188 5.34 -2.04 2.95
CA LEU A 188 5.69 -2.97 1.87
C LEU A 188 4.59 -3.13 0.82
N THR A 189 3.32 -3.09 1.21
CA THR A 189 2.22 -3.31 0.27
C THR A 189 2.14 -2.17 -0.75
N THR A 190 2.29 -0.93 -0.28
CA THR A 190 2.28 0.30 -1.08
C THR A 190 3.54 0.43 -1.93
N SER A 191 4.73 0.15 -1.36
CA SER A 191 5.98 0.12 -2.12
C SER A 191 5.91 -0.84 -3.31
N LYS A 192 5.27 -1.99 -3.08
CA LYS A 192 5.12 -3.03 -4.10
C LYS A 192 4.12 -2.63 -5.18
N VAL A 193 3.04 -1.92 -4.82
CA VAL A 193 2.13 -1.31 -5.81
C VAL A 193 2.90 -0.32 -6.68
N LEU A 194 3.63 0.62 -6.07
CA LEU A 194 4.43 1.60 -6.81
C LEU A 194 5.46 0.92 -7.73
N GLU A 195 6.21 -0.07 -7.23
CA GLU A 195 7.18 -0.83 -8.04
C GLU A 195 6.52 -1.38 -9.30
N MET A 196 5.32 -1.95 -9.15
CA MET A 196 4.64 -2.65 -10.25
C MET A 196 3.98 -1.68 -11.21
N VAL A 197 3.44 -0.56 -10.73
CA VAL A 197 3.00 0.54 -11.61
C VAL A 197 4.17 1.00 -12.47
N PHE A 198 5.32 1.29 -11.87
CA PHE A 198 6.51 1.70 -12.64
C PHE A 198 7.00 0.60 -13.58
N ARG A 199 6.91 -0.67 -13.21
CA ARG A 199 7.25 -1.78 -14.10
C ARG A 199 6.38 -1.78 -15.36
N TYR A 200 5.06 -1.67 -15.21
CA TYR A 200 4.15 -1.61 -16.35
C TYR A 200 4.37 -0.35 -17.20
N LEU A 201 4.61 0.79 -16.57
CA LEU A 201 4.85 2.05 -17.26
C LEU A 201 6.18 2.05 -18.03
N VAL A 202 7.25 1.51 -17.44
CA VAL A 202 8.56 1.40 -18.10
C VAL A 202 8.49 0.50 -19.34
N ASP A 203 7.71 -0.58 -19.27
CA ASP A 203 7.46 -1.48 -20.40
C ASP A 203 6.41 -0.89 -21.39
N ASN A 204 5.74 0.22 -21.04
CA ASN A 204 4.69 0.85 -21.85
C ASN A 204 4.84 2.39 -21.88
N LEU A 205 5.84 2.86 -22.65
CA LEU A 205 6.10 4.29 -22.85
C LEU A 205 4.88 5.09 -23.39
N PRO A 206 4.04 4.56 -24.31
CA PRO A 206 2.82 5.25 -24.73
C PRO A 206 1.88 5.58 -23.57
N ALA A 207 1.72 4.68 -22.60
CA ALA A 207 0.91 4.96 -21.42
C ALA A 207 1.50 6.09 -20.56
N GLN A 208 2.83 6.15 -20.38
CA GLN A 208 3.46 7.29 -19.69
C GLN A 208 3.22 8.61 -20.41
N GLU A 209 3.26 8.60 -21.74
CA GLU A 209 3.05 9.81 -22.55
C GLU A 209 1.61 10.31 -22.48
N HIS A 210 0.64 9.40 -22.49
CA HIS A 210 -0.77 9.76 -22.36
C HIS A 210 -1.08 10.37 -20.98
N ILE A 211 -0.57 9.80 -19.87
CA ILE A 211 -0.71 10.44 -18.54
C ILE A 211 -0.06 11.84 -18.56
N PHE A 212 1.13 11.97 -19.16
CA PHE A 212 1.82 13.26 -19.24
C PHE A 212 1.01 14.31 -20.04
N GLN A 213 0.46 13.93 -21.19
CA GLN A 213 -0.42 14.80 -21.99
C GLN A 213 -1.67 15.21 -21.22
N GLU A 214 -2.32 14.27 -20.55
CA GLU A 214 -3.48 14.52 -19.69
C GLU A 214 -3.16 15.57 -18.60
N MET A 215 -1.99 15.47 -17.96
CA MET A 215 -1.53 16.45 -16.96
C MET A 215 -1.18 17.81 -17.56
N GLN A 216 -0.67 17.87 -18.80
CA GLN A 216 -0.38 19.11 -19.51
C GLN A 216 -1.68 19.85 -19.85
N GLU A 217 -2.68 19.14 -20.37
CA GLU A 217 -3.99 19.69 -20.73
C GLU A 217 -4.72 20.24 -19.51
N ASN A 218 -4.55 19.61 -18.34
CA ASN A 218 -5.12 20.08 -17.08
C ASN A 218 -4.26 21.14 -16.37
N GLY A 219 -3.10 21.52 -16.94
CA GLY A 219 -2.21 22.54 -16.37
C GLY A 219 -1.65 22.17 -14.98
N CYS A 220 -1.49 20.87 -14.69
CA CYS A 220 -1.08 20.40 -13.38
C CYS A 220 0.32 20.90 -13.00
N THR A 221 0.51 21.14 -11.71
CA THR A 221 1.82 21.44 -11.12
C THR A 221 2.32 20.28 -10.25
N PHE A 222 3.62 20.29 -9.92
CA PHE A 222 4.26 19.18 -9.21
C PHE A 222 5.01 19.67 -7.97
N PRO A 223 4.87 19.01 -6.79
CA PRO A 223 4.05 17.83 -6.51
C PRO A 223 2.56 18.08 -6.76
N ILE A 224 1.91 17.12 -7.43
CA ILE A 224 0.49 17.24 -7.81
C ILE A 224 -0.39 17.06 -6.59
N THR A 225 -1.46 17.84 -6.48
CA THR A 225 -2.40 17.69 -5.37
C THR A 225 -3.27 16.46 -5.53
N TRP A 226 -3.77 15.91 -4.41
CA TRP A 226 -4.72 14.81 -4.42
C TRP A 226 -5.95 15.14 -5.27
N THR A 227 -6.47 16.36 -5.12
CA THR A 227 -7.65 16.81 -5.87
C THR A 227 -7.40 16.79 -7.38
N GLU A 228 -6.26 17.28 -7.85
CA GLU A 228 -5.88 17.21 -9.27
C GLU A 228 -5.74 15.75 -9.74
N THR A 229 -5.20 14.84 -8.93
CA THR A 229 -5.12 13.41 -9.35
C THR A 229 -6.49 12.77 -9.60
N GLN A 230 -7.56 13.29 -8.99
CA GLN A 230 -8.92 12.77 -9.17
C GLN A 230 -9.57 13.25 -10.48
N THR A 231 -8.99 14.23 -11.17
CA THR A 231 -9.50 14.77 -12.44
C THR A 231 -8.79 14.18 -13.66
N LEU A 232 -8.00 13.13 -13.48
CA LEU A 232 -7.18 12.49 -14.51
C LEU A 232 -7.67 11.06 -14.81
N PRO A 233 -8.69 10.88 -15.68
CA PRO A 233 -9.25 9.57 -16.03
C PRO A 233 -8.23 8.52 -16.50
N TYR A 234 -7.24 8.91 -17.29
CA TYR A 234 -6.23 7.98 -17.81
C TYR A 234 -5.24 7.57 -16.72
N LEU A 235 -4.82 8.51 -15.85
CA LEU A 235 -4.09 8.15 -14.63
C LEU A 235 -4.89 7.15 -13.78
N GLU A 236 -6.19 7.40 -13.54
CA GLU A 236 -7.05 6.47 -12.81
C GLU A 236 -7.03 5.09 -13.46
N ALA A 237 -7.24 5.03 -14.77
CA ALA A 237 -7.23 3.78 -15.54
C ALA A 237 -5.92 2.99 -15.40
N VAL A 238 -4.77 3.67 -15.51
CA VAL A 238 -3.44 3.08 -15.32
C VAL A 238 -3.28 2.52 -13.91
N MET A 239 -3.61 3.32 -12.90
CA MET A 239 -3.46 2.93 -11.50
C MET A 239 -4.33 1.72 -11.18
N ARG A 240 -5.60 1.74 -11.61
CA ARG A 240 -6.53 0.63 -11.41
C ARG A 240 -6.09 -0.64 -12.11
N GLU A 241 -5.58 -0.54 -13.34
CA GLU A 241 -5.11 -1.71 -14.08
C GLU A 241 -3.86 -2.33 -13.46
N ALA A 242 -2.89 -1.49 -13.09
CA ALA A 242 -1.66 -1.94 -12.45
C ALA A 242 -1.94 -2.64 -11.11
N ILE A 243 -2.81 -2.04 -10.28
CA ILE A 243 -3.20 -2.57 -8.98
C ILE A 243 -4.01 -3.88 -9.12
N ARG A 244 -4.91 -3.96 -10.11
CA ARG A 244 -5.70 -5.17 -10.40
C ARG A 244 -4.80 -6.34 -10.80
N LEU A 245 -3.86 -6.11 -11.71
CA LEU A 245 -2.91 -7.14 -12.16
C LEU A 245 -1.90 -7.50 -11.08
N HIS A 246 -1.52 -6.54 -10.26
CA HIS A 246 -0.64 -6.75 -9.13
C HIS A 246 -1.36 -6.64 -7.79
N VAL A 247 -2.15 -7.67 -7.48
CA VAL A 247 -2.72 -7.83 -6.14
C VAL A 247 -1.57 -8.02 -5.14
N SER A 248 -1.19 -6.95 -4.44
CA SER A 248 -0.09 -6.92 -3.46
C SER A 248 -0.29 -7.94 -2.33
N LEU A 249 -1.55 -8.24 -2.00
CA LEU A 249 -1.93 -9.35 -1.12
C LEU A 249 -2.17 -10.63 -1.94
N GLY A 250 -1.11 -11.43 -2.14
CA GLY A 250 -1.20 -12.71 -2.85
C GLY A 250 -1.85 -13.86 -2.08
N SER A 251 -2.34 -13.62 -0.85
CA SER A 251 -2.99 -14.62 0.00
C SER A 251 -4.51 -14.68 -0.20
N ASN A 252 -5.12 -15.78 0.25
CA ASN A 252 -6.58 -15.87 0.31
C ASN A 252 -7.14 -14.92 1.37
N LEU A 253 -8.23 -14.24 1.05
CA LEU A 253 -9.01 -13.46 2.00
C LEU A 253 -9.87 -14.41 2.85
N MET A 254 -9.27 -15.02 3.86
CA MET A 254 -9.89 -16.05 4.69
C MET A 254 -10.97 -15.49 5.63
N ARG A 255 -12.04 -16.24 5.83
CA ARG A 255 -13.13 -16.06 6.80
C ARG A 255 -13.45 -17.39 7.47
N GLU A 256 -14.08 -17.32 8.62
CA GLU A 256 -14.61 -18.49 9.33
C GLU A 256 -16.12 -18.50 9.18
N VAL A 257 -16.69 -19.65 8.82
CA VAL A 257 -18.14 -19.82 8.71
C VAL A 257 -18.76 -19.72 10.11
N PRO A 258 -19.85 -18.96 10.30
CA PRO A 258 -20.53 -18.83 11.60
C PRO A 258 -20.90 -20.17 12.22
N ALA A 259 -21.12 -20.18 13.54
CA ALA A 259 -21.51 -21.38 14.28
C ALA A 259 -22.83 -22.00 13.78
N SER A 260 -23.72 -21.20 13.19
CA SER A 260 -24.97 -21.65 12.56
C SER A 260 -24.78 -22.33 11.19
N GLY A 261 -23.57 -22.31 10.63
CA GLY A 261 -23.31 -22.63 9.23
C GLY A 261 -23.67 -21.46 8.31
N LEU A 262 -23.52 -21.65 7.00
CA LEU A 262 -23.92 -20.67 6.00
C LEU A 262 -24.45 -21.35 4.75
N GLU A 263 -25.65 -21.00 4.30
CA GLU A 263 -26.17 -21.40 3.00
C GLU A 263 -25.83 -20.35 1.95
N LEU A 264 -25.20 -20.78 0.86
CA LEU A 264 -24.86 -19.90 -0.26
C LEU A 264 -26.07 -19.74 -1.19
N PRO A 265 -26.15 -18.63 -1.97
CA PRO A 265 -27.23 -18.45 -2.95
C PRO A 265 -27.35 -19.59 -3.98
N SER A 266 -26.30 -20.37 -4.18
CA SER A 266 -26.30 -21.58 -5.01
C SER A 266 -26.99 -22.81 -4.37
N GLY A 267 -27.51 -22.71 -3.15
CA GLY A 267 -28.08 -23.83 -2.37
C GLY A 267 -27.05 -24.69 -1.62
N HIS A 268 -25.75 -24.48 -1.83
CA HIS A 268 -24.71 -25.21 -1.10
C HIS A 268 -24.59 -24.72 0.35
N ARG A 269 -24.57 -25.64 1.31
CA ARG A 269 -24.39 -25.34 2.74
C ARG A 269 -22.93 -25.55 3.17
N LEU A 270 -22.34 -24.50 3.71
CA LEU A 270 -21.01 -24.51 4.31
C LEU A 270 -21.11 -24.93 5.79
N PRO A 271 -20.32 -25.94 6.23
CA PRO A 271 -20.34 -26.39 7.63
C PRO A 271 -19.83 -25.31 8.60
N PRO A 272 -20.35 -25.26 9.83
CA PRO A 272 -19.87 -24.36 10.87
C PRO A 272 -18.35 -24.43 11.07
N LYS A 273 -17.72 -23.28 11.41
CA LYS A 273 -16.29 -23.17 11.71
C LYS A 273 -15.34 -23.55 10.57
N THR A 274 -15.86 -23.78 9.37
CA THR A 274 -15.04 -24.02 8.17
C THR A 274 -14.31 -22.74 7.80
N SER A 275 -13.03 -22.84 7.45
CA SER A 275 -12.29 -21.71 6.92
C SER A 275 -12.47 -21.63 5.40
N VAL A 276 -13.01 -20.52 4.93
CA VAL A 276 -13.28 -20.26 3.50
C VAL A 276 -12.52 -19.01 3.07
N GLY A 277 -12.03 -18.96 1.84
CA GLY A 277 -11.29 -17.80 1.37
C GLY A 277 -11.40 -17.59 -0.12
N ILE A 278 -11.36 -16.33 -0.52
CA ILE A 278 -11.35 -15.93 -1.92
C ILE A 278 -9.96 -15.43 -2.26
N ARG A 279 -9.38 -15.92 -3.37
CA ARG A 279 -8.11 -15.41 -3.90
C ARG A 279 -8.39 -14.21 -4.81
N PRO A 280 -8.02 -12.97 -4.44
CA PRO A 280 -8.34 -11.80 -5.26
C PRO A 280 -7.81 -11.92 -6.69
N PHE A 281 -6.59 -12.47 -6.86
CA PHE A 281 -6.00 -12.68 -8.18
C PHE A 281 -6.83 -13.62 -9.07
N ALA A 282 -7.55 -14.59 -8.49
CA ALA A 282 -8.42 -15.47 -9.27
C ALA A 282 -9.58 -14.69 -9.89
N LEU A 283 -10.21 -13.76 -9.16
CA LEU A 283 -11.22 -12.87 -9.74
C LEU A 283 -10.60 -11.87 -10.71
N ALA A 284 -9.44 -11.29 -10.38
CA ALA A 284 -8.75 -10.36 -11.27
C ALA A 284 -8.43 -10.97 -12.65
N SER A 285 -8.28 -12.30 -12.73
CA SER A 285 -7.95 -13.04 -13.96
C SER A 285 -9.17 -13.51 -14.76
N ARG A 286 -10.39 -13.16 -14.34
CA ARG A 286 -11.64 -13.61 -14.96
C ARG A 286 -12.08 -12.72 -16.12
N GLU A 287 -12.34 -13.33 -17.27
CA GLU A 287 -12.82 -12.61 -18.46
C GLU A 287 -14.24 -12.06 -18.30
N ASP A 288 -15.12 -12.76 -17.58
CA ASP A 288 -16.48 -12.30 -17.30
C ASP A 288 -16.51 -11.09 -16.35
N CYS A 289 -15.43 -10.89 -15.57
CA CYS A 289 -15.29 -9.74 -14.69
C CYS A 289 -14.59 -8.55 -15.36
N PHE A 290 -13.55 -8.81 -16.16
CA PHE A 290 -12.62 -7.78 -16.64
C PHE A 290 -12.49 -7.72 -18.17
N GLY A 291 -13.28 -8.49 -18.90
CA GLY A 291 -13.22 -8.60 -20.36
C GLY A 291 -12.04 -9.45 -20.84
N LYS A 292 -11.86 -9.48 -22.17
CA LYS A 292 -10.83 -10.26 -22.85
C LYS A 292 -9.42 -9.93 -22.34
N ASP A 293 -8.55 -10.94 -22.35
CA ASP A 293 -7.13 -10.84 -21.99
C ASP A 293 -6.91 -10.14 -20.62
N PRO A 294 -7.53 -10.64 -19.54
CA PRO A 294 -7.51 -9.98 -18.22
C PRO A 294 -6.12 -10.01 -17.58
N LEU A 295 -5.15 -10.76 -18.12
CA LEU A 295 -3.78 -10.77 -17.63
C LEU A 295 -2.85 -9.80 -18.37
N THR A 296 -3.36 -9.14 -19.41
CA THR A 296 -2.63 -8.10 -20.16
C THR A 296 -2.85 -6.74 -19.52
N PHE A 297 -1.77 -5.97 -19.31
CA PHE A 297 -1.85 -4.60 -18.85
C PHE A 297 -2.47 -3.71 -19.93
N ASN A 298 -3.73 -3.35 -19.72
CA ASN A 298 -4.51 -2.49 -20.61
C ASN A 298 -5.30 -1.44 -19.81
N PRO A 299 -4.78 -0.21 -19.64
CA PRO A 299 -5.50 0.89 -19.00
C PRO A 299 -6.85 1.19 -19.65
N ASP A 300 -6.96 1.15 -20.98
CA ASP A 300 -8.18 1.48 -21.74
C ASP A 300 -9.37 0.59 -21.35
N ARG A 301 -9.11 -0.57 -20.73
CA ARG A 301 -10.14 -1.43 -20.12
C ARG A 301 -11.02 -0.66 -19.14
N TRP A 302 -10.50 0.37 -18.49
CA TRP A 302 -11.22 1.16 -17.50
C TRP A 302 -11.96 2.35 -18.09
N LEU A 303 -11.71 2.70 -19.36
CA LEU A 303 -12.31 3.83 -20.05
C LEU A 303 -13.56 3.41 -20.82
N GLN A 304 -14.38 4.39 -21.21
CA GLN A 304 -15.50 4.16 -22.11
C GLN A 304 -14.97 3.85 -23.52
N LYS A 305 -15.47 2.77 -24.11
CA LYS A 305 -15.07 2.39 -25.47
C LYS A 305 -15.85 3.22 -26.49
N PRO A 306 -15.28 3.52 -27.68
CA PRO A 306 -16.02 4.23 -28.73
C PRO A 306 -17.32 3.54 -29.17
N THR A 307 -17.38 2.22 -29.04
CA THR A 307 -18.54 1.39 -29.41
C THR A 307 -19.55 1.20 -28.29
N GLU A 308 -19.33 1.82 -27.13
CA GLU A 308 -20.09 1.60 -25.90
C GLU A 308 -20.87 2.85 -25.51
N THR A 309 -22.16 2.69 -25.23
CA THR A 309 -23.00 3.75 -24.67
C THR A 309 -22.56 4.07 -23.23
N GLY A 310 -22.92 5.26 -22.73
CA GLY A 310 -22.59 5.63 -21.34
C GLY A 310 -23.18 4.66 -20.31
N GLU A 311 -24.36 4.10 -20.57
CA GLU A 311 -25.01 3.12 -19.69
C GLU A 311 -24.27 1.78 -19.66
N GLU A 312 -23.90 1.25 -20.83
CA GLU A 312 -23.10 0.02 -20.93
C GLU A 312 -21.75 0.18 -20.22
N HIS A 313 -21.10 1.33 -20.39
CA HIS A 313 -19.86 1.66 -19.69
C HIS A 313 -20.04 1.62 -18.17
N MET A 314 -21.08 2.28 -17.65
CA MET A 314 -21.37 2.28 -16.22
C MET A 314 -21.64 0.89 -15.67
N GLU A 315 -22.41 0.06 -16.38
CA GLU A 315 -22.70 -1.30 -15.91
C GLU A 315 -21.45 -2.19 -15.92
N ARG A 316 -20.62 -2.09 -16.97
CA ARG A 316 -19.33 -2.77 -17.04
C ARG A 316 -18.41 -2.33 -15.90
N ARG A 317 -18.30 -1.02 -15.64
CA ARG A 317 -17.53 -0.47 -14.51
C ARG A 317 -18.04 -1.00 -13.18
N ARG A 318 -19.36 -1.05 -12.95
CA ARG A 318 -19.95 -1.62 -11.73
C ARG A 318 -19.60 -3.10 -11.55
N MET A 319 -19.59 -3.89 -12.62
CA MET A 319 -19.19 -5.30 -12.56
C MET A 319 -17.70 -5.45 -12.20
N MET A 320 -16.82 -4.65 -12.81
CA MET A 320 -15.40 -4.61 -12.49
C MET A 320 -15.16 -4.18 -11.03
N ASP A 321 -15.84 -3.13 -10.56
CA ASP A 321 -15.76 -2.64 -9.18
C ASP A 321 -16.28 -3.68 -8.18
N ARG A 322 -17.34 -4.42 -8.53
CA ARG A 322 -17.87 -5.53 -7.72
C ARG A 322 -16.87 -6.68 -7.61
N SER A 323 -16.10 -6.93 -8.66
CA SER A 323 -15.15 -8.04 -8.77
C SER A 323 -13.75 -7.70 -8.22
N ASP A 324 -13.41 -6.42 -8.13
CA ASP A 324 -12.14 -5.95 -7.59
C ASP A 324 -12.06 -6.15 -6.06
N LEU A 325 -11.17 -7.05 -5.65
CA LEU A 325 -10.90 -7.39 -4.25
C LEU A 325 -9.53 -6.90 -3.78
N THR A 326 -8.88 -5.97 -4.49
CA THR A 326 -7.54 -5.48 -4.15
C THR A 326 -7.46 -4.99 -2.70
N PHE A 327 -8.42 -4.17 -2.28
CA PHE A 327 -8.52 -3.67 -0.91
C PHE A 327 -9.47 -4.50 -0.05
N GLY A 328 -9.87 -5.69 -0.50
CA GLY A 328 -10.92 -6.49 0.13
C GLY A 328 -12.29 -5.80 0.13
N LYS A 329 -13.27 -6.41 0.79
CA LYS A 329 -14.66 -5.92 0.89
C LYS A 329 -15.29 -6.20 2.25
N GLY A 330 -16.39 -5.49 2.53
CA GLY A 330 -17.20 -5.65 3.73
C GLY A 330 -16.49 -5.15 5.00
N SER A 331 -16.83 -5.74 6.14
CA SER A 331 -16.35 -5.35 7.48
C SER A 331 -14.83 -5.47 7.68
N ARG A 332 -14.14 -6.17 6.78
CA ARG A 332 -12.68 -6.41 6.81
C ARG A 332 -11.97 -5.79 5.60
N SER A 333 -12.58 -4.82 4.91
CA SER A 333 -11.89 -4.06 3.88
C SER A 333 -10.67 -3.33 4.45
N CYS A 334 -9.66 -3.09 3.62
CA CYS A 334 -8.44 -2.40 4.01
C CYS A 334 -8.79 -1.04 4.64
N ILE A 335 -8.34 -0.81 5.88
CA ILE A 335 -8.57 0.47 6.56
C ILE A 335 -7.72 1.59 5.95
N GLY A 336 -6.51 1.27 5.49
CA GLY A 336 -5.57 2.20 4.88
C GLY A 336 -5.79 2.44 3.38
N LYS A 337 -6.92 2.01 2.78
CA LYS A 337 -7.19 2.15 1.34
C LYS A 337 -6.95 3.59 0.87
N ASN A 338 -7.51 4.55 1.59
CA ASN A 338 -7.47 5.96 1.22
C ASN A 338 -6.05 6.53 1.27
N ILE A 339 -5.26 6.17 2.29
CA ILE A 339 -3.85 6.56 2.40
C ILE A 339 -3.03 5.95 1.27
N ALA A 340 -3.22 4.66 0.99
CA ALA A 340 -2.50 3.97 -0.09
C ALA A 340 -2.82 4.59 -1.46
N LEU A 341 -4.08 4.95 -1.73
CA LEU A 341 -4.46 5.63 -2.96
C LEU A 341 -3.85 7.04 -3.03
N LEU A 342 -3.94 7.83 -1.94
CA LEU A 342 -3.33 9.15 -1.85
C LEU A 342 -1.83 9.12 -2.20
N GLU A 343 -1.08 8.29 -1.50
CA GLU A 343 0.36 8.15 -1.70
C GLU A 343 0.69 7.69 -3.12
N THR A 344 0.03 6.63 -3.60
CA THR A 344 0.40 6.00 -4.87
C THR A 344 0.04 6.86 -6.07
N TYR A 345 -1.14 7.48 -6.09
CA TYR A 345 -1.55 8.35 -7.19
C TYR A 345 -0.69 9.61 -7.25
N LYS A 346 -0.47 10.28 -6.10
CA LYS A 346 0.39 11.47 -6.05
C LYS A 346 1.79 11.15 -6.50
N ALA A 347 2.39 10.04 -6.05
CA ALA A 347 3.73 9.65 -6.45
C ALA A 347 3.82 9.35 -7.94
N VAL A 348 2.93 8.53 -8.48
CA VAL A 348 2.97 8.16 -9.90
C VAL A 348 2.76 9.38 -10.79
N ALA A 349 1.73 10.19 -10.54
CA ALA A 349 1.45 11.39 -11.31
C ALA A 349 2.60 12.40 -11.24
N SER A 350 3.09 12.69 -10.03
CA SER A 350 4.20 13.62 -9.82
C SER A 350 5.48 13.20 -10.53
N LEU A 351 5.79 11.90 -10.49
CA LEU A 351 7.00 11.36 -11.08
C LEU A 351 6.89 11.26 -12.60
N VAL A 352 5.78 10.77 -13.15
CA VAL A 352 5.56 10.70 -14.60
C VAL A 352 5.41 12.10 -15.22
N GLY A 353 4.89 13.06 -14.45
CA GLY A 353 4.76 14.45 -14.85
C GLY A 353 6.09 15.17 -14.99
N ARG A 354 7.06 14.88 -14.13
CA ARG A 354 8.39 15.49 -14.16
C ARG A 354 9.43 14.68 -14.92
N TYR A 355 9.22 13.38 -15.10
CA TYR A 355 10.21 12.46 -15.63
C TYR A 355 9.59 11.44 -16.59
N GLN A 356 10.39 11.01 -17.57
CA GLN A 356 10.13 9.83 -18.37
C GLN A 356 11.07 8.71 -17.91
N PHE A 357 10.51 7.52 -17.68
CA PHE A 357 11.25 6.35 -17.24
C PHE A 357 11.37 5.36 -18.38
N SER A 358 12.59 4.99 -18.76
CA SER A 358 12.85 4.03 -19.83
C SER A 358 13.69 2.85 -19.31
N PRO A 359 13.55 1.65 -19.91
CA PRO A 359 14.33 0.49 -19.49
C PRO A 359 15.84 0.78 -19.55
N ALA A 360 16.57 0.42 -18.50
CA ALA A 360 18.02 0.32 -18.61
C ALA A 360 18.39 -0.91 -19.44
N GLU A 361 19.34 -0.78 -20.37
CA GLU A 361 19.99 -1.94 -20.98
C GLU A 361 20.75 -2.69 -19.88
N SER A 362 20.23 -3.83 -19.45
CA SER A 362 20.87 -4.67 -18.43
C SER A 362 21.44 -5.91 -19.10
N SER A 363 22.76 -6.10 -18.98
CA SER A 363 23.45 -7.35 -19.29
C SER A 363 23.23 -8.45 -18.23
N GLU A 364 22.70 -8.09 -17.05
CA GLU A 364 22.39 -9.04 -15.97
C GLU A 364 20.93 -9.53 -16.00
N PRO A 365 20.69 -10.80 -15.61
CA PRO A 365 19.34 -11.35 -15.49
C PRO A 365 18.52 -10.55 -14.47
N LYS A 366 17.32 -10.10 -14.88
CA LYS A 366 16.38 -9.33 -14.05
C LYS A 366 16.10 -10.06 -12.73
N LYS A 367 16.72 -9.62 -11.63
CA LYS A 367 16.35 -10.10 -10.28
C LYS A 367 14.92 -9.63 -9.98
N ARG A 368 14.11 -10.49 -9.36
CA ARG A 368 12.64 -10.35 -9.17
C ARG A 368 12.17 -9.08 -8.41
N ARG A 369 13.09 -8.22 -7.94
CA ARG A 369 12.83 -7.02 -7.12
C ARG A 369 13.72 -5.83 -7.48
N GLN A 370 14.28 -5.83 -8.68
CA GLN A 370 15.04 -4.70 -9.21
C GLN A 370 14.36 -4.19 -10.47
N LEU A 371 14.42 -2.89 -10.67
CA LEU A 371 13.97 -2.23 -11.89
C LEU A 371 14.91 -1.07 -12.16
N PHE A 372 16.01 -1.37 -12.86
CA PHE A 372 16.92 -0.33 -13.32
C PHE A 372 16.33 0.41 -14.52
N VAL A 373 16.33 1.73 -14.44
CA VAL A 373 15.75 2.61 -15.46
C VAL A 373 16.71 3.76 -15.77
N LYS A 374 16.64 4.27 -17.00
CA LYS A 374 17.13 5.59 -17.35
C LYS A 374 16.02 6.60 -17.11
N VAL A 375 16.34 7.70 -16.43
CA VAL A 375 15.39 8.77 -16.10
C VAL A 375 15.74 10.00 -16.92
N LYS A 376 14.76 10.51 -17.67
CA LYS A 376 14.88 11.76 -18.42
C LYS A 376 13.92 12.78 -17.84
N LYS A 377 14.42 13.96 -17.47
CA LYS A 377 13.57 15.07 -17.02
C LYS A 377 12.72 15.58 -18.18
N ARG A 378 11.42 15.75 -17.95
CA ARG A 378 10.47 16.33 -18.91
C ARG A 378 10.48 17.86 -18.80
N GLU A 379 10.06 18.53 -19.86
CA GLU A 379 9.79 19.96 -19.80
C GLU A 379 8.57 20.23 -18.90
N PRO A 380 8.61 21.29 -18.09
CA PRO A 380 7.51 21.62 -17.19
C PRO A 380 6.20 21.89 -17.96
N CYS A 381 5.06 21.66 -17.31
CA CYS A 381 3.76 22.02 -17.87
C CYS A 381 3.74 23.48 -18.30
N LYS A 382 3.44 23.73 -19.58
CA LYS A 382 3.23 25.09 -20.07
C LYS A 382 1.92 25.57 -19.45
N LYS A 383 1.99 26.60 -18.60
CA LYS A 383 0.78 27.32 -18.17
C LYS A 383 0.16 27.94 -19.43
N SER A 384 -1.02 27.45 -19.83
CA SER A 384 -1.86 28.09 -20.84
C SER A 384 -2.46 29.38 -20.30
#